data_AF-A0A976SLV3-F1
#
_entry.id   AF-A0A976SLV3-F1
#
_cell.length_a   1.000
_cell.length_b   1.000
_cell.length_c   1.000
_cell.angle_alpha   90.00
_cell.angle_beta   90.00
_cell.angle_gamma   90.00
#
_symmetry.space_group_name_H-M   'P 1'
#
loop_
_entity.id
_entity.type
_entity.pdbx_description
1 polymer ?
#
loop_
_entity_poly.entity_id
_entity_poly.type
_entity_poly.pdbx_seq_one_letter_code
_entity_poly.pdbx_strand_id
1 'polypeptide(L)'
;MENGTEGKNFYIPMNNRTGLVRSPFEYPQYYLADPWQFKLLAVYMFMLICFGFPINALTLLVTAQNKKLRQPLNFILVNLAVAGLVMVLFGFTITITSALNGYFVFGPLGCAVEGFMATLGGQVALWSLVVLAIERYIVVCKPMGSFKFTATHAGVGVGFTWIMAMSCAVPPLVGWSRYIPEGMQCSCGPDY
;
A
#
# COMPACT_ATOMS: atom_id res chain seq x y z
N MET A 1 32.54 -6.35 -7.49
CA MET A 1 31.82 -5.72 -8.62
C MET A 1 30.46 -5.33 -8.07
N GLU A 2 30.10 -4.04 -8.07
CA GLU A 2 28.77 -3.64 -7.58
C GLU A 2 27.69 -4.25 -8.47
N ASN A 3 26.67 -4.87 -7.86
CA ASN A 3 25.59 -5.53 -8.61
C ASN A 3 24.52 -4.54 -9.09
N GLY A 4 24.49 -3.33 -8.52
CA GLY A 4 23.56 -2.25 -8.86
C GLY A 4 24.24 -0.89 -8.85
N THR A 5 23.44 0.16 -9.06
CA THR A 5 23.89 1.55 -9.07
C THR A 5 23.14 2.31 -7.99
N GLU A 6 23.84 2.75 -6.94
CA GLU A 6 23.26 3.52 -5.86
C GLU A 6 23.32 5.03 -6.16
N GLY A 7 22.19 5.70 -5.98
CA GLY A 7 22.08 7.16 -6.00
C GLY A 7 21.67 7.71 -4.64
N LYS A 8 21.57 9.04 -4.54
CA LYS A 8 21.21 9.70 -3.26
C LYS A 8 19.84 9.25 -2.70
N ASN A 9 18.85 9.05 -3.58
CA ASN A 9 17.45 8.77 -3.23
C ASN A 9 16.89 7.54 -3.99
N PHE A 10 17.74 6.69 -4.55
CA PHE A 10 17.30 5.52 -5.32
C PHE A 10 18.40 4.47 -5.38
N TYR A 11 18.01 3.24 -5.66
CA TYR A 11 18.92 2.15 -5.99
C TYR A 11 18.41 1.42 -7.23
N ILE A 12 19.24 1.34 -8.26
CA ILE A 12 18.89 0.66 -9.50
C ILE A 12 19.56 -0.72 -9.52
N PRO A 13 18.80 -1.82 -9.71
CA PRO A 13 19.33 -3.18 -9.71
C PRO A 13 20.04 -3.53 -11.04
N MET A 14 20.88 -2.63 -11.54
CA MET A 14 21.69 -2.79 -12.74
C MET A 14 23.03 -2.07 -12.57
N ASN A 15 24.13 -2.73 -12.95
CA ASN A 15 25.47 -2.15 -12.90
C ASN A 15 25.67 -1.13 -14.04
N ASN A 16 26.20 0.06 -13.71
CA ASN A 16 26.49 1.14 -14.65
C ASN A 16 27.80 1.03 -15.46
N ARG A 17 28.28 -0.18 -15.80
CA ARG A 17 29.48 -0.35 -16.65
C ARG A 17 29.33 0.26 -18.04
N THR A 18 28.12 0.21 -18.59
CA THR A 18 27.80 0.72 -19.93
C THR A 18 27.58 2.23 -19.95
N GLY A 19 27.50 2.88 -18.78
CA GLY A 19 27.17 4.30 -18.69
C GLY A 19 25.72 4.61 -19.07
N LEU A 20 24.82 3.62 -19.12
CA LEU A 20 23.41 3.79 -19.50
C LEU A 20 22.49 4.15 -18.32
N VAL A 21 22.89 3.84 -17.09
CA VAL A 21 22.02 3.99 -15.92
C VAL A 21 21.78 5.47 -15.62
N ARG A 22 20.53 5.84 -15.40
CA ARG A 22 20.08 7.22 -15.14
C ARG A 22 19.09 7.27 -14.00
N SER A 23 18.95 8.45 -13.38
CA SER A 23 18.00 8.67 -12.29
C SER A 23 16.57 8.25 -12.68
N PRO A 24 15.87 7.45 -11.85
CA PRO A 24 14.49 7.04 -12.10
C PRO A 24 13.49 8.19 -11.93
N PHE A 25 13.95 9.35 -11.45
CA PHE A 25 13.13 10.55 -11.30
C PHE A 25 13.22 11.50 -12.51
N GLU A 26 14.19 11.28 -13.39
CA GLU A 26 14.49 12.21 -14.50
C GLU A 26 14.39 11.53 -15.87
N TYR A 27 14.71 10.24 -15.97
CA TYR A 27 14.81 9.54 -17.25
C TYR A 27 14.07 8.19 -17.27
N PRO A 28 13.47 7.82 -18.42
CA PRO A 28 12.88 6.49 -18.64
C PRO A 28 13.85 5.34 -18.33
N GLN A 29 13.31 4.27 -17.76
CA GLN A 29 14.06 3.11 -17.27
C GLN A 29 13.95 1.90 -18.21
N TYR A 30 13.75 2.13 -19.51
CA TYR A 30 13.60 1.08 -20.53
C TYR A 30 14.85 0.20 -20.75
N TYR A 31 15.96 0.52 -20.11
CA TYR A 31 17.14 -0.34 -20.08
C TYR A 31 17.03 -1.47 -19.02
N LEU A 32 16.11 -1.36 -18.05
CA LEU A 32 15.86 -2.41 -17.05
C LEU A 32 14.92 -3.50 -17.58
N ALA A 33 13.98 -3.11 -18.44
CA ALA A 33 12.88 -3.94 -18.89
C ALA A 33 12.39 -3.41 -20.25
N ASP A 34 11.85 -4.31 -21.07
CA ASP A 34 11.33 -3.91 -22.37
C ASP A 34 10.13 -2.96 -22.21
N PRO A 35 9.93 -1.98 -23.11
CA PRO A 35 8.81 -1.03 -23.02
C PRO A 35 7.42 -1.67 -22.94
N TRP A 36 7.24 -2.89 -23.46
CA TRP A 36 5.96 -3.61 -23.36
C TRP A 36 5.65 -4.08 -21.93
N GLN A 37 6.67 -4.34 -21.10
CA GLN A 37 6.51 -4.74 -19.69
C GLN A 37 5.97 -3.59 -18.85
N PHE A 38 6.42 -2.36 -19.11
CA PHE A 38 5.87 -1.14 -18.50
C PHE A 38 4.40 -0.94 -18.87
N LYS A 39 4.05 -1.14 -20.15
CA LYS A 39 2.63 -1.09 -20.60
C LYS A 39 1.78 -2.17 -19.93
N LEU A 40 2.33 -3.38 -19.78
CA LEU A 40 1.66 -4.46 -19.07
C LEU A 40 1.40 -4.10 -17.60
N LEU A 41 2.39 -3.50 -16.92
CA LEU A 41 2.23 -2.98 -15.56
C LEU A 41 1.12 -1.92 -15.49
N ALA A 42 1.08 -0.99 -16.45
CA ALA A 42 0.02 0.02 -16.51
C ALA A 42 -1.38 -0.59 -16.68
N VAL A 43 -1.52 -1.60 -17.55
CA VAL A 43 -2.78 -2.35 -17.73
C VAL A 43 -3.17 -3.09 -16.45
N TYR A 44 -2.22 -3.70 -15.76
CA TYR A 44 -2.45 -4.36 -14.48
C TYR A 44 -2.94 -3.38 -13.40
N MET A 45 -2.26 -2.23 -13.26
CA MET A 45 -2.66 -1.18 -12.31
C MET A 45 -4.04 -0.61 -12.67
N PHE A 46 -4.35 -0.44 -13.95
CA PHE A 46 -5.68 -0.03 -14.40
C PHE A 46 -6.76 -1.02 -13.96
N MET A 47 -6.52 -2.32 -14.13
CA MET A 47 -7.45 -3.35 -13.64
C MET A 47 -7.63 -3.27 -12.13
N LEU A 48 -6.55 -3.13 -11.36
CA LEU A 48 -6.62 -2.97 -9.90
C LEU A 48 -7.45 -1.75 -9.48
N ILE A 49 -7.35 -0.62 -10.19
CA ILE A 49 -8.16 0.58 -9.91
C ILE A 49 -9.64 0.31 -10.26
N CYS A 50 -9.90 -0.25 -11.45
CA CYS A 50 -11.25 -0.52 -11.95
C CYS A 50 -12.04 -1.49 -11.07
N PHE A 51 -11.39 -2.47 -10.45
CA PHE A 51 -12.06 -3.39 -9.52
C PHE A 51 -11.94 -2.95 -8.06
N GLY A 52 -10.77 -2.44 -7.66
CA GLY A 52 -10.48 -2.05 -6.29
C GLY A 52 -11.32 -0.86 -5.83
N PHE A 53 -11.49 0.17 -6.66
CA PHE A 53 -12.29 1.34 -6.27
C PHE A 53 -13.76 0.96 -6.04
N PRO A 54 -14.48 0.32 -6.99
CA PRO A 54 -15.89 0.01 -6.79
C PRO A 54 -16.13 -0.97 -5.65
N ILE A 55 -15.29 -2.00 -5.48
CA ILE A 55 -15.45 -2.97 -4.40
C ILE A 55 -15.37 -2.27 -3.04
N ASN A 56 -14.30 -1.50 -2.79
CA ASN A 56 -14.13 -0.85 -1.50
C ASN A 56 -15.17 0.27 -1.27
N ALA A 57 -15.50 1.06 -2.30
CA ALA A 57 -16.54 2.08 -2.20
C ALA A 57 -17.92 1.47 -1.91
N LEU A 58 -18.28 0.39 -2.61
CA LEU A 58 -19.55 -0.31 -2.39
C LEU A 58 -19.63 -0.90 -0.98
N THR A 59 -18.54 -1.48 -0.45
CA THR A 59 -18.49 -1.96 0.93
C THR A 59 -18.81 -0.85 1.93
N LEU A 60 -18.26 0.35 1.74
CA LEU A 60 -18.57 1.51 2.60
C LEU A 60 -20.02 1.96 2.44
N LEU A 61 -20.50 2.10 1.20
CA LEU A 61 -21.87 2.56 0.91
C LEU A 61 -22.93 1.61 1.49
N VAL A 62 -22.80 0.31 1.24
CA VAL A 62 -23.74 -0.71 1.73
C VAL A 62 -23.72 -0.76 3.26
N THR A 63 -22.55 -0.66 3.89
CA THR A 63 -22.47 -0.66 5.37
C THR A 63 -23.07 0.62 5.97
N ALA A 64 -22.90 1.77 5.30
CA ALA A 64 -23.49 3.02 5.72
C ALA A 64 -25.03 3.01 5.60
N GLN A 65 -25.58 2.47 4.52
CA GLN A 65 -27.03 2.42 4.28
C GLN A 65 -27.75 1.41 5.20
N ASN A 66 -27.13 0.28 5.49
CA ASN A 66 -27.78 -0.82 6.20
C ASN A 66 -27.44 -0.80 7.70
N LYS A 67 -28.36 -0.30 8.54
CA LYS A 67 -28.20 -0.29 10.01
C LYS A 67 -27.91 -1.69 10.61
N LYS A 68 -28.47 -2.75 10.02
CA LYS A 68 -28.22 -4.14 10.44
C LYS A 68 -26.75 -4.55 10.31
N LEU A 69 -26.02 -3.95 9.36
CA LEU A 69 -24.60 -4.19 9.12
C LEU A 69 -23.70 -3.34 10.03
N ARG A 70 -24.21 -2.57 10.99
CA ARG A 70 -23.35 -1.80 11.91
C ARG A 70 -22.99 -2.59 13.17
N GLN A 71 -22.61 -3.84 12.96
CA GLN A 71 -22.15 -4.74 14.01
C GLN A 71 -20.64 -4.58 14.24
N PRO A 72 -20.11 -4.89 15.43
CA PRO A 72 -18.68 -4.79 15.77
C PRO A 72 -17.74 -5.38 14.70
N LEU A 73 -18.12 -6.52 14.11
CA LEU A 73 -17.39 -7.21 13.06
C LEU A 73 -17.22 -6.37 11.78
N ASN A 74 -18.23 -5.60 11.43
CA ASN A 74 -18.26 -4.83 10.19
C ASN A 74 -17.44 -3.53 10.29
N PHE A 75 -17.05 -3.10 11.50
CA PHE A 75 -16.10 -1.99 11.64
C PHE A 75 -14.72 -2.32 11.06
N ILE A 76 -14.27 -3.58 11.20
CA ILE A 76 -12.99 -4.01 10.62
C ILE A 76 -13.09 -4.12 9.09
N LEU A 77 -14.23 -4.56 8.56
CA LEU A 77 -14.48 -4.56 7.11
C LEU A 77 -14.50 -3.14 6.54
N VAL A 78 -15.12 -2.19 7.26
CA VAL A 78 -15.08 -0.76 6.91
C VAL A 78 -13.64 -0.24 6.95
N ASN A 79 -12.86 -0.59 7.97
CA ASN A 79 -11.46 -0.18 8.07
C ASN A 79 -10.62 -0.71 6.90
N LEU A 80 -10.81 -1.98 6.53
CA LEU A 80 -10.17 -2.59 5.37
C LEU A 80 -10.56 -1.89 4.06
N ALA A 81 -11.84 -1.53 3.91
CA ALA A 81 -12.31 -0.79 2.74
C ALA A 81 -11.71 0.61 2.66
N VAL A 82 -11.57 1.33 3.79
CA VAL A 82 -10.88 2.63 3.83
C VAL A 82 -9.40 2.47 3.44
N ALA A 83 -8.70 1.48 3.99
CA ALA A 83 -7.31 1.20 3.64
C ALA A 83 -7.15 0.86 2.15
N GLY A 84 -8.08 0.07 1.60
CA GLY A 84 -8.13 -0.25 0.17
C GLY A 84 -8.32 0.99 -0.71
N LEU A 85 -9.21 1.91 -0.32
CA LEU A 85 -9.38 3.18 -1.05
C LEU A 85 -8.12 4.05 -0.99
N VAL A 86 -7.41 4.11 0.13
CA VAL A 86 -6.14 4.84 0.23
C VAL A 86 -5.11 4.28 -0.76
N MET A 87 -4.95 2.95 -0.85
CA MET A 87 -4.04 2.33 -1.81
C MET A 87 -4.46 2.60 -3.26
N VAL A 88 -5.76 2.55 -3.57
CA VAL A 88 -6.24 2.78 -4.94
C VAL A 88 -6.03 4.24 -5.36
N LEU A 89 -6.40 5.20 -4.50
CA LEU A 89 -6.38 6.63 -4.82
C LEU A 89 -4.97 7.21 -4.88
N PHE A 90 -4.05 6.73 -4.05
CA PHE A 90 -2.69 7.27 -3.98
C PHE A 90 -1.67 6.31 -4.58
N GLY A 91 -1.57 5.07 -4.07
CA GLY A 91 -0.56 4.10 -4.52
C GLY A 91 -0.72 3.71 -6.00
N PHE A 92 -1.85 3.09 -6.34
CA PHE A 92 -2.06 2.56 -7.70
C PHE A 92 -2.17 3.68 -8.75
N THR A 93 -2.78 4.81 -8.39
CA THR A 93 -2.93 5.96 -9.29
C THR A 93 -1.58 6.62 -9.62
N ILE A 94 -0.67 6.73 -8.65
CA ILE A 94 0.69 7.23 -8.92
C ILE A 94 1.50 6.20 -9.72
N THR A 95 1.37 4.92 -9.37
CA THR A 95 2.11 3.83 -10.03
C THR A 95 1.71 3.65 -11.50
N ILE A 96 0.41 3.73 -11.84
CA ILE A 96 -0.02 3.65 -13.25
C ILE A 96 0.54 4.81 -14.07
N THR A 97 0.53 6.04 -13.53
CA THR A 97 1.10 7.19 -14.24
C THR A 97 2.60 7.02 -14.46
N SER A 98 3.34 6.54 -13.46
CA SER A 98 4.77 6.25 -13.60
C SER A 98 5.04 5.14 -14.62
N ALA A 99 4.24 4.07 -14.61
CA ALA A 99 4.35 2.97 -15.58
C ALA A 99 4.07 3.41 -17.02
N LEU A 100 3.11 4.31 -17.25
CA LEU A 100 2.83 4.87 -18.57
C LEU A 100 3.98 5.72 -19.12
N ASN A 101 4.74 6.39 -18.24
CA ASN A 101 5.88 7.21 -18.62
C ASN A 101 7.21 6.43 -18.66
N GLY A 102 7.27 5.25 -18.03
CA GLY A 102 8.46 4.40 -17.96
C GLY A 102 9.48 4.80 -16.89
N TYR A 103 9.12 5.72 -15.99
CA TYR A 103 9.93 6.18 -14.85
C TYR A 103 9.04 6.92 -13.85
N PHE A 104 9.59 7.26 -12.68
CA PHE A 104 8.86 7.90 -11.59
C PHE A 104 8.79 9.42 -11.75
N VAL A 105 7.75 9.91 -12.44
CA VAL A 105 7.59 11.32 -12.84
C VAL A 105 7.39 12.31 -11.69
N PHE A 106 6.96 11.85 -10.51
CA PHE A 106 6.61 12.73 -9.38
C PHE A 106 7.81 13.06 -8.47
N GLY A 107 9.02 12.62 -8.85
CA GLY A 107 10.25 12.86 -8.10
C GLY A 107 10.28 12.20 -6.70
N PRO A 108 11.30 12.53 -5.88
CA PRO A 108 11.48 11.91 -4.58
C PRO A 108 10.34 12.16 -3.59
N LEU A 109 9.71 13.35 -3.62
CA LEU A 109 8.58 13.65 -2.75
C LEU A 109 7.36 12.80 -3.10
N GLY A 110 7.04 12.68 -4.40
CA GLY A 110 5.97 11.80 -4.85
C GLY A 110 6.22 10.35 -4.48
N CYS A 111 7.49 9.91 -4.51
CA CYS A 111 7.90 8.56 -4.13
C CYS A 111 7.68 8.30 -2.64
N ALA A 112 8.03 9.27 -1.80
CA ALA A 112 7.74 9.20 -0.38
C ALA A 112 6.24 9.15 -0.08
N VAL A 113 5.42 9.93 -0.80
CA VAL A 113 3.95 9.92 -0.64
C VAL A 113 3.35 8.60 -1.11
N GLU A 114 3.76 8.09 -2.28
CA GLU A 114 3.29 6.84 -2.84
C GLU A 114 3.64 5.66 -1.93
N GLY A 115 4.92 5.52 -1.57
CA GLY A 115 5.39 4.47 -0.69
C GLY A 115 4.77 4.54 0.71
N PHE A 116 4.58 5.74 1.26
CA PHE A 116 3.88 5.93 2.53
C PHE A 116 2.43 5.45 2.47
N MET A 117 1.66 5.88 1.47
CA MET A 117 0.25 5.53 1.35
C MET A 117 0.05 4.05 1.05
N ALA A 118 0.91 3.47 0.20
CA ALA A 118 0.91 2.04 -0.10
C ALA A 118 1.25 1.22 1.16
N THR A 119 2.30 1.60 1.90
CA THR A 119 2.70 0.93 3.14
C THR A 119 1.62 1.05 4.21
N LEU A 120 1.06 2.25 4.41
CA LEU A 120 0.01 2.52 5.39
C LEU A 120 -1.23 1.68 5.09
N GLY A 121 -1.72 1.70 3.84
CA GLY A 121 -2.88 0.91 3.43
C GLY A 121 -2.65 -0.59 3.58
N GLY A 122 -1.48 -1.09 3.15
CA GLY A 122 -1.10 -2.49 3.30
C GLY A 122 -1.01 -2.94 4.77
N GLN A 123 -0.42 -2.12 5.63
CA GLN A 123 -0.28 -2.44 7.06
C GLN A 123 -1.61 -2.34 7.82
N VAL A 124 -2.46 -1.33 7.53
CA VAL A 124 -3.81 -1.27 8.12
C VAL A 124 -4.61 -2.50 7.71
N ALA A 125 -4.51 -2.94 6.45
CA ALA A 125 -5.15 -4.16 5.99
C ALA A 125 -4.65 -5.41 6.73
N LEU A 126 -3.32 -5.57 6.87
CA LEU A 126 -2.70 -6.67 7.59
C LEU A 126 -3.16 -6.73 9.05
N TRP A 127 -3.06 -5.63 9.79
CA TRP A 127 -3.47 -5.60 11.19
C TRP A 127 -4.98 -5.75 11.35
N SER A 128 -5.77 -5.30 10.38
CA SER A 128 -7.22 -5.54 10.35
C SER A 128 -7.55 -7.03 10.26
N LEU A 129 -6.80 -7.81 9.46
CA LEU A 129 -6.95 -9.27 9.39
C LEU A 129 -6.55 -9.95 10.71
N VAL A 130 -5.53 -9.44 11.40
CA VAL A 130 -5.14 -9.95 12.74
C VAL A 130 -6.26 -9.71 13.75
N VAL A 131 -6.80 -8.49 13.82
CA VAL A 131 -7.91 -8.17 14.73
C VAL A 131 -9.14 -9.02 14.40
N LEU A 132 -9.45 -9.21 13.12
CA LEU A 132 -10.53 -10.09 12.67
C LEU A 132 -10.31 -11.53 13.13
N ALA A 133 -9.10 -12.07 13.00
CA ALA A 133 -8.78 -13.43 13.44
C ALA A 133 -8.99 -13.61 14.96
N ILE A 134 -8.56 -12.63 15.76
CA ILE A 134 -8.74 -12.64 17.23
C ILE A 134 -10.22 -12.56 17.58
N GLU A 135 -10.97 -11.66 16.94
CA GLU A 135 -12.42 -11.52 17.15
C GLU A 135 -13.15 -12.83 16.85
N ARG A 136 -12.87 -13.45 15.69
CA ARG A 136 -13.46 -14.72 15.30
C ARG A 136 -13.14 -15.85 16.27
N TYR A 137 -11.90 -15.91 16.76
CA TYR A 137 -11.51 -16.88 17.77
C TYR A 137 -12.30 -16.71 19.07
N ILE A 138 -12.43 -15.48 19.58
CA ILE A 138 -13.17 -15.19 20.81
C ILE A 138 -14.66 -15.53 20.66
N VAL A 139 -15.28 -15.18 19.53
CA VAL A 139 -16.71 -15.39 19.29
C VAL A 139 -17.06 -16.86 19.08
N VAL A 140 -16.21 -17.60 18.35
CA VAL A 140 -16.48 -19.01 18.01
C VAL A 140 -16.08 -19.94 19.14
N CYS A 141 -14.86 -19.81 19.67
CA CYS A 141 -14.35 -20.73 20.70
C CYS A 141 -14.79 -20.34 22.11
N LYS A 142 -15.28 -19.12 22.32
CA LYS A 142 -15.74 -18.58 23.62
C LYS A 142 -14.79 -18.87 24.79
N PRO A 143 -13.47 -18.62 24.66
CA PRO A 143 -12.50 -18.90 25.73
C PRO A 143 -12.75 -18.07 27.00
N MET A 144 -13.42 -16.92 26.86
CA MET A 144 -13.77 -16.01 27.96
C MET A 144 -15.22 -16.15 28.45
N GLY A 145 -15.88 -17.28 28.18
CA GLY A 145 -17.24 -17.56 28.64
C GLY A 145 -18.29 -16.60 28.07
N SER A 146 -18.82 -15.70 28.90
CA SER A 146 -19.90 -14.77 28.55
C SER A 146 -19.44 -13.45 27.91
N PHE A 147 -18.14 -13.27 27.69
CA PHE A 147 -17.60 -12.07 27.07
C PHE A 147 -18.21 -11.82 25.68
N LYS A 148 -18.77 -10.62 25.48
CA LYS A 148 -19.34 -10.19 24.20
C LYS A 148 -18.46 -9.10 23.61
N PHE A 149 -18.00 -9.30 22.39
CA PHE A 149 -17.27 -8.28 21.65
C PHE A 149 -18.22 -7.14 21.29
N THR A 150 -17.96 -5.95 21.84
CA THR A 150 -18.82 -4.76 21.66
C THR A 150 -18.21 -3.79 20.64
N ALA A 151 -18.98 -2.77 20.24
CA ALA A 151 -18.51 -1.73 19.33
C ALA A 151 -17.29 -0.96 19.89
N THR A 152 -17.17 -0.82 21.21
CA THR A 152 -16.01 -0.20 21.86
C THR A 152 -14.73 -1.02 21.60
N HIS A 153 -14.81 -2.35 21.74
CA HIS A 153 -13.68 -3.23 21.46
C HIS A 153 -13.29 -3.19 19.99
N ALA A 154 -14.28 -3.12 19.08
CA ALA A 154 -14.02 -2.94 17.66
C ALA A 154 -13.32 -1.61 17.36
N GLY A 155 -13.76 -0.51 17.97
CA GLY A 155 -13.14 0.80 17.83
C GLY A 155 -11.70 0.85 18.34
N VAL A 156 -11.43 0.22 19.49
CA VAL A 156 -10.05 0.03 20.00
C VAL A 156 -9.22 -0.80 19.02
N GLY A 157 -9.79 -1.86 18.46
CA GLY A 157 -9.15 -2.68 17.43
C GLY A 157 -8.78 -1.85 16.20
N VAL A 158 -9.69 -1.02 15.69
CA VAL A 158 -9.40 -0.09 14.59
C VAL A 158 -8.27 0.85 14.98
N GLY A 159 -8.33 1.52 16.13
CA GLY A 159 -7.25 2.41 16.59
C GLY A 159 -5.89 1.71 16.65
N PHE A 160 -5.86 0.46 17.15
CA PHE A 160 -4.65 -0.37 17.16
C PHE A 160 -4.08 -0.60 15.76
N THR A 161 -4.92 -0.92 14.76
CA THR A 161 -4.43 -1.14 13.38
C THR A 161 -3.71 0.08 12.80
N TRP A 162 -4.22 1.29 13.06
CA TRP A 162 -3.62 2.52 12.56
C TRP A 162 -2.32 2.87 13.30
N ILE A 163 -2.27 2.66 14.62
CA ILE A 163 -1.04 2.86 15.39
C ILE A 163 0.06 1.93 14.89
N MET A 164 -0.25 0.64 14.72
CA MET A 164 0.71 -0.33 14.22
C MET A 164 1.12 -0.04 12.77
N ALA A 165 0.18 0.36 11.91
CA ALA A 165 0.51 0.74 10.54
C ALA A 165 1.42 1.97 10.48
N MET A 166 1.16 2.99 11.30
CA MET A 166 2.00 4.19 11.40
C MET A 166 3.39 3.86 11.94
N SER A 167 3.52 2.89 12.86
CA SER A 167 4.84 2.46 13.35
C SER A 167 5.75 1.88 12.26
N CYS A 168 5.19 1.43 11.13
CA CYS A 168 5.95 0.97 9.97
C CYS A 168 6.04 2.02 8.86
N ALA A 169 4.98 2.80 8.62
CA ALA A 169 4.92 3.75 7.52
C ALA A 169 5.63 5.09 7.81
N VAL A 170 5.67 5.54 9.07
CA VAL A 170 6.29 6.82 9.45
C VAL A 170 7.83 6.77 9.52
N PRO A 171 8.49 5.72 10.05
CA PRO A 171 9.95 5.72 10.20
C PRO A 171 10.73 6.09 8.92
N PRO A 172 10.37 5.57 7.72
CA PRO A 172 11.07 5.93 6.48
C PRO A 172 10.92 7.41 6.07
N LEU A 173 9.93 8.13 6.61
CA LEU A 173 9.77 9.57 6.38
C LEU A 173 10.64 10.43 7.31
N VAL A 174 11.04 9.89 8.47
CA VAL A 174 11.77 10.62 9.52
C VAL A 174 13.23 10.17 9.64
N GLY A 175 13.74 9.45 8.64
CA GLY A 175 15.16 9.09 8.52
C GLY A 175 15.54 7.71 9.05
N TRP A 176 14.57 6.91 9.53
CA TRP A 176 14.82 5.50 9.81
C TRP A 176 14.34 4.65 8.61
N SER A 177 15.28 4.27 7.74
CA SER A 177 15.03 3.86 6.35
C SER A 177 14.59 5.05 5.48
N ARG A 178 14.21 4.78 4.23
CA ARG A 178 13.75 5.75 3.22
C ARG A 178 12.81 5.05 2.23
N TYR A 179 11.93 5.82 1.60
CA TYR A 179 11.15 5.34 0.46
C TYR A 179 11.93 5.55 -0.84
N ILE A 180 12.16 4.47 -1.58
CA ILE A 180 12.89 4.49 -2.85
C ILE A 180 12.12 3.77 -3.96
N PRO A 181 12.35 4.08 -5.24
CA PRO A 181 11.73 3.37 -6.34
C PRO A 181 12.24 1.92 -6.40
N GLU A 182 11.33 0.98 -6.62
CA GLU A 182 11.60 -0.46 -6.59
C GLU A 182 11.28 -1.15 -7.94
N GLY A 183 11.88 -2.33 -8.16
CA GLY A 183 11.67 -3.12 -9.38
C GLY A 183 12.03 -2.35 -10.66
N MET A 184 11.05 -2.17 -11.55
CA MET A 184 11.17 -1.35 -12.77
C MET A 184 11.19 0.17 -12.49
N GLN A 185 11.26 0.57 -11.22
CA GLN A 185 11.32 1.96 -10.75
C GLN A 185 10.04 2.77 -11.03
N CYS A 186 8.89 2.08 -11.07
CA CYS A 186 7.58 2.68 -11.30
C CYS A 186 6.70 2.75 -10.03
N SER A 187 7.08 2.05 -8.97
CA SER A 187 6.49 2.10 -7.63
C SER A 187 7.57 2.40 -6.61
N CYS A 188 7.17 2.82 -5.40
CA CYS A 188 8.07 3.12 -4.31
C CYS A 188 7.75 2.28 -3.06
N GLY A 189 8.82 1.84 -2.40
CA GLY A 189 8.73 0.99 -1.21
C GLY A 189 9.80 1.34 -0.17
N PRO A 190 9.69 0.82 1.06
CA PRO A 190 10.74 0.95 2.06
C PRO A 190 12.05 0.32 1.58
N ASP A 191 13.16 1.00 1.82
CA ASP A 191 14.52 0.49 1.58
C ASP A 191 14.87 -0.55 2.67
N TYR A 192 15.10 -1.81 2.26
CA TYR A 192 15.28 -2.98 3.13
C TYR A 192 16.71 -3.52 3.15
#